data_AF-Q5V7M5-F1
#
_entry.id   AF-Q5V7M5-F1
#
_cell.length_a   1.000
_cell.length_b   1.000
_cell.length_c   1.000
_cell.angle_alpha   90.00
_cell.angle_beta   90.00
_cell.angle_gamma   90.00
#
_symmetry.space_group_name_H-M   'P 1'
#
loop_
_entity.id
_entity.type
_entity.pdbx_description
1 polymer ?
#
loop_
_entity_poly.entity_id
_entity_poly.type
_entity_poly.pdbx_seq_one_letter_code
_entity_poly.pdbx_strand_id
1 'polypeptide(L)'
;MVRLNSVPESYVLTDEVREARALVRGRQTLVENRTKYANKIHGLLSDHGIIEDVKPITIEGREFLRELSIPSPWDSLLESYIELIETLTEEIQNLEERSKSALGL
;
A
#
# COMPACT_ATOMS: atom_id res chain seq x y z
N MET A 1 -57.11 -8.12 0.17
CA MET A 1 -56.18 -7.01 -0.13
C MET A 1 -54.77 -7.51 0.17
N VAL A 2 -54.03 -7.96 -0.85
CA VAL A 2 -52.67 -8.48 -0.68
C VAL A 2 -51.72 -7.31 -0.92
N ARG A 3 -50.96 -6.88 0.10
CA ARG A 3 -49.85 -5.95 -0.11
C ARG A 3 -48.75 -6.73 -0.82
N LEU A 4 -48.55 -6.43 -2.10
CA LEU A 4 -47.35 -6.86 -2.80
C LEU A 4 -46.16 -6.21 -2.09
N ASN A 5 -45.09 -6.97 -1.83
CA ASN A 5 -43.78 -6.42 -1.49
C ASN A 5 -43.21 -5.70 -2.73
N SER A 6 -43.89 -4.65 -3.18
CA SER A 6 -43.63 -3.90 -4.41
C SER A 6 -42.61 -2.78 -4.23
N VAL A 7 -42.01 -2.68 -3.04
CA VAL A 7 -40.88 -1.78 -2.78
C VAL A 7 -39.62 -2.63 -2.91
N PRO A 8 -38.64 -2.24 -3.76
CA PRO A 8 -37.38 -2.95 -3.85
C PRO A 8 -36.69 -2.94 -2.48
N GLU A 9 -36.14 -4.10 -2.08
CA GLU A 9 -35.31 -4.20 -0.88
C GLU A 9 -34.10 -3.27 -1.06
N SER A 10 -34.06 -2.21 -0.25
CA SER A 10 -32.87 -1.38 -0.13
C SER A 10 -31.92 -2.08 0.84
N TYR A 11 -30.82 -2.63 0.32
CA TYR A 11 -29.80 -3.24 1.16
C TYR A 11 -29.05 -2.14 1.93
N VAL A 12 -29.28 -2.08 3.24
CA VAL A 12 -28.51 -1.25 4.17
C VAL A 12 -27.40 -2.10 4.76
N LEU A 13 -26.16 -1.70 4.51
CA LEU A 13 -24.98 -2.35 5.09
C LEU A 13 -25.06 -2.30 6.61
N THR A 14 -24.73 -3.42 7.25
CA THR A 14 -24.47 -3.47 8.69
C THR A 14 -23.21 -2.67 9.02
N ASP A 15 -23.04 -2.29 10.29
CA ASP A 15 -21.92 -1.44 10.69
C ASP A 15 -20.57 -2.17 10.53
N GLU A 16 -20.53 -3.48 10.74
CA GLU A 16 -19.33 -4.31 10.55
C GLU A 16 -18.84 -4.25 9.09
N VAL A 17 -19.77 -4.30 8.13
CA VAL A 17 -19.42 -4.22 6.70
C VAL A 17 -18.97 -2.81 6.32
N ARG A 18 -19.52 -1.76 6.96
CA ARG A 18 -19.09 -0.37 6.73
C ARG A 18 -17.67 -0.13 7.24
N GLU A 19 -17.38 -0.61 8.45
CA GLU A 19 -16.04 -0.52 9.06
C GLU A 19 -15.00 -1.28 8.23
N ALA A 20 -15.30 -2.53 7.85
CA ALA A 20 -14.43 -3.31 6.99
C ALA A 20 -14.15 -2.59 5.65
N ARG A 21 -15.18 -1.98 5.03
CA ARG A 21 -14.99 -1.19 3.80
C ARG A 21 -14.09 0.03 4.01
N ALA A 22 -14.20 0.71 5.15
CA ALA A 22 -13.31 1.84 5.47
C ALA A 22 -11.86 1.39 5.57
N LEU A 23 -11.58 0.27 6.25
CA LEU A 23 -10.26 -0.32 6.37
C LEU A 23 -9.69 -0.78 5.02
N VAL A 24 -10.50 -1.46 4.20
CA VAL A 24 -10.09 -1.91 2.85
C VAL A 24 -9.73 -0.72 1.95
N ARG A 25 -10.54 0.35 1.96
CA ARG A 25 -10.25 1.57 1.19
C ARG A 25 -8.97 2.25 1.67
N GLY A 26 -8.79 2.37 2.99
CA GLY A 26 -7.56 2.89 3.57
C GLY A 26 -6.34 2.09 3.10
N ARG A 27 -6.41 0.76 3.18
CA ARG A 27 -5.36 -0.15 2.71
C ARG A 27 -5.05 0.05 1.23
N GLN A 28 -6.07 0.20 0.38
CA GLN A 28 -5.87 0.45 -1.05
C GLN A 28 -5.05 1.72 -1.29
N THR A 29 -5.38 2.83 -0.63
CA THR A 29 -4.62 4.09 -0.72
C THR A 29 -3.15 3.90 -0.31
N LEU A 30 -2.89 3.13 0.75
CA LEU A 30 -1.52 2.85 1.19
C LEU A 30 -0.74 2.01 0.17
N VAL A 31 -1.38 1.00 -0.44
CA VAL A 31 -0.77 0.18 -1.51
C VAL A 31 -0.41 1.05 -2.73
N GLU A 32 -1.29 1.97 -3.12
CA GLU A 32 -1.05 2.91 -4.21
C GLU A 32 0.15 3.84 -3.88
N ASN A 33 0.21 4.36 -2.65
CA ASN A 33 1.35 5.16 -2.19
C ASN A 33 2.66 4.36 -2.18
N ARG A 34 2.65 3.11 -1.71
CA ARG A 34 3.86 2.26 -1.72
C ARG A 34 4.36 2.03 -3.13
N THR A 35 3.45 1.77 -4.06
CA THR A 35 3.76 1.60 -5.50
C THR A 35 4.34 2.89 -6.08
N LYS A 36 3.78 4.05 -5.72
CA LYS A 36 4.30 5.36 -6.13
C LYS A 36 5.76 5.58 -5.69
N TYR A 37 6.11 5.21 -4.45
CA TYR A 37 7.51 5.34 -3.98
C TYR A 37 8.45 4.32 -4.63
N ALA A 38 8.00 3.10 -4.88
CA ALA A 38 8.80 2.13 -5.65
C ALA A 38 9.12 2.68 -7.06
N ASN A 39 8.13 3.28 -7.73
CA ASN A 39 8.35 3.91 -9.05
C ASN A 39 9.29 5.11 -8.99
N LYS A 40 9.28 5.89 -7.90
CA LYS A 40 10.24 6.97 -7.70
C LYS A 40 11.68 6.46 -7.55
N ILE A 41 11.87 5.34 -6.85
CA ILE A 41 13.17 4.67 -6.75
C ILE A 41 13.64 4.24 -8.14
N HIS A 42 12.78 3.59 -8.92
CA HIS A 42 13.12 3.22 -10.30
C HIS A 42 13.50 4.43 -11.17
N GLY A 43 12.79 5.55 -11.04
CA GLY A 43 13.14 6.80 -11.71
C GLY A 43 14.53 7.32 -11.30
N LEU A 44 14.80 7.37 -9.99
CA LEU A 44 16.09 7.81 -9.45
C LEU A 44 17.24 6.93 -9.94
N LEU A 45 17.05 5.60 -9.95
CA LEU A 45 18.05 4.66 -10.47
C LEU A 45 18.31 4.89 -11.96
N SER A 46 17.24 5.08 -12.74
CA SER A 46 17.35 5.38 -14.17
C SER A 46 18.10 6.68 -14.43
N ASP A 47 17.88 7.72 -13.63
CA ASP A 47 18.59 9.01 -13.74
C ASP A 47 20.11 8.86 -13.50
N HIS A 48 20.51 7.85 -12.72
CA HIS A 48 21.92 7.52 -12.44
C HIS A 48 22.48 6.40 -13.33
N GLY A 49 21.72 5.94 -14.33
CA GLY A 49 22.16 4.92 -15.29
C GLY A 49 22.16 3.49 -14.74
N ILE A 50 21.43 3.22 -13.66
CA ILE A 50 21.34 1.90 -13.02
C ILE A 50 20.12 1.17 -13.59
N ILE A 51 20.36 0.06 -14.28
CA ILE A 51 19.35 -0.69 -15.08
C ILE A 51 18.95 -2.00 -14.38
N GLU A 52 19.43 -2.25 -13.17
CA GLU A 52 19.13 -3.49 -12.45
C GLU A 52 17.64 -3.61 -12.13
N ASP A 53 17.13 -4.83 -12.28
CA ASP A 53 15.75 -5.19 -11.92
C ASP A 53 15.62 -5.36 -10.41
N VAL A 54 15.66 -4.22 -9.72
CA VAL A 54 15.47 -4.14 -8.27
C VAL A 54 14.00 -4.19 -7.92
N LYS A 55 13.65 -4.83 -6.80
CA LYS A 55 12.27 -4.86 -6.28
C LYS A 55 12.19 -4.11 -4.95
N PRO A 56 11.91 -2.79 -4.93
CA PRO A 56 11.97 -1.98 -3.70
C PRO A 56 10.98 -2.42 -2.62
N ILE A 57 9.92 -3.14 -2.99
CA ILE A 57 8.90 -3.64 -2.06
C ILE A 57 9.42 -4.85 -1.25
N THR A 58 10.39 -5.59 -1.78
CA THR A 58 10.97 -6.76 -1.12
C THR A 58 12.05 -6.36 -0.12
N ILE A 59 12.28 -7.18 0.91
CA ILE A 59 13.35 -6.94 1.90
C ILE A 59 14.71 -6.95 1.19
N GLU A 60 14.99 -8.01 0.41
CA GLU A 60 16.23 -8.15 -0.36
C GLU A 60 16.48 -6.96 -1.30
N GLY A 61 15.44 -6.49 -1.98
CA GLY A 61 15.56 -5.32 -2.86
C GLY A 61 15.88 -4.03 -2.11
N ARG A 62 15.42 -3.86 -0.86
CA ARG A 62 15.78 -2.70 -0.04
C ARG A 62 17.20 -2.80 0.52
N GLU A 63 17.62 -4.00 0.93
CA GLU A 63 19.00 -4.24 1.36
C GLU A 63 19.97 -3.91 0.23
N PHE A 64 19.70 -4.40 -0.99
CA PHE A 64 20.48 -4.08 -2.18
C PHE A 64 20.55 -2.56 -2.43
N LEU A 65 19.42 -1.86 -2.35
CA LEU A 65 19.37 -0.41 -2.55
C LEU A 65 20.20 0.38 -1.53
N ARG A 66 20.29 -0.10 -0.28
CA ARG A 66 21.08 0.54 0.78
C ARG A 66 22.59 0.36 0.58
N GLU A 67 23.01 -0.68 -0.13
CA GLU A 67 24.42 -0.92 -0.47
C GLU A 67 24.91 -0.06 -1.64
N LEU A 68 23.98 0.58 -2.35
CA LEU A 68 24.29 1.32 -3.56
C LEU A 68 24.94 2.67 -3.25
N SER A 69 26.10 2.93 -3.88
CA SER A 69 26.79 4.20 -3.74
C SER A 69 26.26 5.21 -4.77
N ILE A 70 25.36 6.09 -4.32
CA ILE A 70 24.80 7.20 -5.11
C ILE A 70 25.33 8.54 -4.57
N PRO A 71 25.66 9.53 -5.42
CA PRO A 71 26.07 10.84 -4.95
C PRO A 71 24.95 11.59 -4.20
N SER A 72 25.35 12.36 -3.19
CA SER A 72 24.47 13.31 -2.51
C SER A 72 23.92 14.38 -3.48
N PRO A 73 22.64 14.80 -3.37
CA PRO A 73 21.67 14.51 -2.31
C PRO A 73 20.77 13.29 -2.57
N TRP A 74 21.04 12.53 -3.63
CA TRP A 74 20.16 11.45 -4.09
C TRP A 74 20.20 10.23 -3.18
N ASP A 75 21.33 10.01 -2.49
CA ASP A 75 21.47 9.02 -1.42
C ASP A 75 20.42 9.20 -0.31
N SER A 76 20.26 10.43 0.17
CA SER A 76 19.34 10.80 1.24
C SER A 76 17.89 10.69 0.79
N LEU A 77 17.63 11.01 -0.47
CA LEU A 77 16.31 10.87 -1.08
C LEU A 77 15.93 9.39 -1.27
N LEU A 78 16.90 8.57 -1.68
CA LEU A 78 16.73 7.12 -1.80
C LEU A 78 16.41 6.51 -0.44
N GLU A 79 17.18 6.81 0.61
CA GLU A 79 16.93 6.28 1.96
C GLU A 79 15.53 6.68 2.45
N SER A 80 15.12 7.94 2.25
CA SER A 80 13.77 8.40 2.61
C SER A 80 12.67 7.61 1.88
N TYR A 81 12.88 7.23 0.62
CA TYR A 81 11.89 6.42 -0.11
C TYR A 81 11.86 4.97 0.39
N ILE A 82 13.00 4.42 0.78
CA ILE A 82 13.10 3.09 1.38
C ILE A 82 12.32 3.06 2.71
N GLU A 83 12.58 4.02 3.61
CA GLU A 83 11.88 4.13 4.91
C GLU A 83 10.35 4.28 4.74
N LEU A 84 9.91 5.06 3.74
CA LEU A 84 8.49 5.22 3.45
C LEU A 84 7.87 3.92 2.94
N ILE A 85 8.58 3.14 2.13
CA ILE A 85 8.09 1.83 1.68
C ILE A 85 7.97 0.85 2.85
N GLU A 86 8.93 0.86 3.79
CA GLU A 86 8.89 0.04 5.00
C GLU A 86 7.68 0.39 5.86
N THR A 87 7.54 1.67 6.20
CA THR A 87 6.40 2.20 6.98
C THR A 87 5.06 1.86 6.32
N LEU A 88 4.94 2.08 5.01
CA LEU A 88 3.70 1.77 4.28
C LEU A 88 3.42 0.26 4.27
N THR A 89 4.45 -0.58 4.22
CA THR A 89 4.29 -2.03 4.24
C THR A 89 3.75 -2.52 5.59
N GLU A 90 4.27 -1.98 6.69
CA GLU A 90 3.78 -2.26 8.05
C GLU A 90 2.33 -1.83 8.22
N GLU A 91 1.99 -0.60 7.81
CA GLU A 91 0.62 -0.09 7.92
C GLU A 91 -0.38 -0.87 7.04
N ILE A 92 0.03 -1.32 5.85
CA ILE A 92 -0.80 -2.19 4.99
C ILE A 92 -1.11 -3.51 5.70
N GLN A 93 -0.12 -4.13 6.34
CA GLN A 93 -0.30 -5.38 7.10
C GLN A 93 -1.24 -5.17 8.29
N ASN A 94 -1.03 -4.10 9.07
CA ASN A 94 -1.89 -3.74 10.20
C ASN A 94 -3.36 -3.54 9.75
N LEU A 95 -3.60 -2.84 8.63
CA LEU A 95 -4.96 -2.65 8.11
C LEU A 95 -5.56 -3.95 7.56
N GLU A 96 -4.75 -4.84 7.00
CA GLU A 96 -5.21 -6.15 6.54
C GLU A 96 -5.69 -7.02 7.71
N GLU A 97 -4.92 -7.07 8.80
CA GLU A 97 -5.28 -7.81 10.02
C GLU A 97 -6.54 -7.24 10.69
N ARG A 98 -6.65 -5.91 10.78
CA ARG A 98 -7.84 -5.24 11.31
C ARG A 98 -9.07 -5.50 10.43
N SER A 99 -8.91 -5.51 9.11
CA SER A 99 -10.00 -5.78 8.18
C SER A 99 -10.49 -7.23 8.26
N LYS A 100 -9.60 -8.20 8.51
CA LYS A 100 -9.96 -9.62 8.70
C LYS A 100 -10.71 -9.82 10.01
N SER A 101 -10.17 -9.25 11.10
CA SER A 101 -10.80 -9.24 12.43
C SER A 101 -12.22 -8.66 12.40
N ALA A 102 -12.45 -7.55 11.68
CA ALA A 102 -13.77 -6.93 11.55
C ALA A 102 -14.80 -7.79 10.82
N LEU A 103 -14.35 -8.73 9.98
CA LEU A 103 -15.21 -9.67 9.24
C LEU A 103 -15.32 -11.05 9.91
N GLY A 104 -14.60 -11.28 11.02
CA GLY A 104 -14.54 -12.58 11.70
C GLY A 104 -13.81 -13.67 10.89
N LEU A 105 -12.88 -13.26 10.03
CA LEU A 105 -12.01 -14.13 9.23
C LEU A 105 -10.60 -14.21 9.85
#